data_AF-A0A953D0J4-F1
#
_entry.id   AF-A0A953D0J4-F1
#
_cell.length_a   1.000
_cell.length_b   1.000
_cell.length_c   1.000
_cell.angle_alpha   90.00
_cell.angle_beta   90.00
_cell.angle_gamma   90.00
#
_symmetry.space_group_name_H-M   'P 1'
#
loop_
_entity.id
_entity.type
_entity.pdbx_description
1 polymer ?
#
loop_
_entity_poly.entity_id
_entity_poly.type
_entity_poly.pdbx_seq_one_letter_code
_entity_poly.pdbx_strand_id
1 'polypeptide(L)'
;MSHLPANFLGATLSSVEPAQIVVISWLRPDLVHIAAHARTAEAVLMFGRDWSGAPADAGQAQIALGRAVAEPEALGEGVRLELQLGGSPHGQHEWAPDTATPALAAAQAELERIAHRHYLEADTWLNAGRARLAKGDTKRAVTAFQRGIAIMGRRHRHPSVIDDSGAKLAEAEFALESGEEQRGAALLERVLETRLNIYAKLKLQAP
;
A
#
# COMPACT_ATOMS: atom_id res chain seq x y z
N MET A 1 -9.65 32.92 -11.38
CA MET A 1 -9.91 31.46 -11.25
C MET A 1 -10.10 31.18 -9.77
N SER A 2 -11.31 30.82 -9.36
CA SER A 2 -11.63 30.52 -7.96
C SER A 2 -10.95 29.20 -7.58
N HIS A 3 -9.99 29.25 -6.66
CA HIS A 3 -9.49 28.05 -6.00
C HIS A 3 -10.62 27.53 -5.13
N LEU A 4 -11.38 26.54 -5.61
CA LEU A 4 -12.34 25.84 -4.77
C LEU A 4 -11.55 25.25 -3.58
N PRO A 5 -11.88 25.58 -2.32
CA PRO A 5 -11.39 24.80 -1.21
C PRO A 5 -11.90 23.38 -1.42
N ALA A 6 -10.98 22.45 -1.62
CA ALA A 6 -11.25 21.06 -1.96
C ALA A 6 -11.96 20.36 -0.80
N ASN A 7 -13.27 20.57 -0.66
CA ASN A 7 -14.12 19.99 0.39
C ASN A 7 -14.51 18.54 0.07
N PHE A 8 -13.61 17.75 -0.51
CA PHE A 8 -13.89 16.34 -0.79
C PHE A 8 -14.10 15.60 0.54
N LEU A 9 -15.20 14.85 0.62
CA LEU A 9 -15.50 14.00 1.77
C LEU A 9 -15.00 12.57 1.57
N GLY A 10 -14.69 12.19 0.32
CA GLY A 10 -14.14 10.87 0.03
C GLY A 10 -13.47 10.77 -1.33
N ALA A 11 -12.58 9.79 -1.46
CA ALA A 11 -11.94 9.36 -2.68
C ALA A 11 -11.77 7.85 -2.64
N THR A 12 -12.13 7.18 -3.73
CA THR A 12 -11.90 5.76 -3.94
C THR A 12 -10.91 5.63 -5.08
N LEU A 13 -9.74 5.06 -4.80
CA LEU A 13 -8.76 4.67 -5.80
C LEU A 13 -8.80 3.15 -5.95
N SER A 14 -9.07 2.65 -7.14
CA SER A 14 -9.00 1.23 -7.44
C SER A 14 -8.04 0.96 -8.59
N SER A 15 -7.25 -0.10 -8.49
CA SER A 15 -6.38 -0.60 -9.56
C SER A 15 -6.77 -2.03 -9.93
N VAL A 16 -6.69 -2.36 -11.22
CA VAL A 16 -6.98 -3.71 -11.72
C VAL A 16 -5.83 -4.67 -11.42
N GLU A 17 -4.58 -4.21 -11.48
CA GLU A 17 -3.41 -5.08 -11.30
C GLU A 17 -2.26 -4.41 -10.52
N PRO A 18 -1.91 -4.93 -9.32
CA PRO A 18 -2.70 -5.89 -8.55
C PRO A 18 -4.09 -5.33 -8.24
N ALA A 19 -5.09 -6.21 -8.14
CA ALA A 19 -6.46 -5.82 -7.81
C ALA A 19 -6.46 -5.23 -6.39
N GLN A 20 -6.61 -3.92 -6.31
CA GLN A 20 -6.57 -3.19 -5.06
C GLN A 20 -7.65 -2.10 -5.05
N ILE A 21 -8.23 -1.88 -3.88
CA ILE A 21 -9.18 -0.80 -3.64
C ILE A 21 -8.71 -0.07 -2.40
N VAL A 22 -8.48 1.22 -2.53
CA VAL A 22 -8.15 2.15 -1.47
C VAL A 22 -9.31 3.13 -1.38
N VAL A 23 -10.04 3.08 -0.27
CA VAL A 23 -11.11 4.01 0.06
C VAL A 23 -10.59 4.95 1.13
N ILE A 24 -10.64 6.24 0.85
CA ILE A 24 -10.25 7.30 1.77
C ILE A 24 -11.47 8.17 2.00
N SER A 25 -11.82 8.38 3.26
CA SER A 25 -12.95 9.20 3.68
C SER A 25 -12.45 10.29 4.64
N TRP A 26 -12.60 11.54 4.25
CA TRP A 26 -12.32 12.69 5.10
C TRP A 26 -13.57 12.99 5.92
N LEU A 27 -13.60 12.48 7.16
CA LEU A 27 -14.73 12.67 8.07
C LEU A 27 -14.71 14.07 8.69
N ARG A 28 -13.52 14.57 9.01
CA ARG A 28 -13.24 15.94 9.50
C ARG A 28 -11.84 16.37 9.01
N PRO A 29 -11.47 17.67 9.06
CA PRO A 29 -10.14 18.12 8.64
C PRO A 29 -8.96 17.40 9.32
N ASP A 30 -9.19 16.92 10.55
CA ASP A 30 -8.25 16.21 11.41
C ASP A 30 -8.49 14.68 11.47
N LEU A 31 -9.51 14.18 10.76
CA LEU A 31 -9.91 12.79 10.83
C LEU A 31 -10.14 12.23 9.42
N VAL A 32 -9.16 11.44 8.99
CA VAL A 32 -9.26 10.62 7.78
C VAL A 32 -9.47 9.17 8.22
N HIS A 33 -10.45 8.53 7.62
CA HIS A 33 -10.64 7.09 7.67
C HIS A 33 -10.13 6.52 6.35
N ILE A 34 -9.29 5.51 6.42
CA ILE A 34 -8.77 4.86 5.22
C ILE A 34 -8.98 3.37 5.37
N ALA A 35 -9.70 2.79 4.41
CA ALA A 35 -9.89 1.38 4.26
C ALA A 35 -9.21 0.95 2.96
N ALA A 36 -8.30 -0.02 3.02
CA ALA A 36 -7.65 -0.53 1.83
C ALA A 36 -7.68 -2.05 1.80
N HIS A 37 -7.99 -2.56 0.62
CA HIS A 37 -8.17 -3.97 0.32
C HIS A 37 -7.23 -4.35 -0.81
N ALA A 38 -6.41 -5.38 -0.59
CA ALA A 38 -5.58 -5.96 -1.63
C ALA A 38 -6.02 -7.39 -1.91
N ARG A 39 -6.05 -7.75 -3.19
CA ARG A 39 -6.25 -9.11 -3.66
C ARG A 39 -5.04 -9.50 -4.49
N THR A 40 -4.49 -10.69 -4.23
CA THR A 40 -3.47 -11.29 -5.08
C THR A 40 -4.07 -12.45 -5.86
N ALA A 41 -3.48 -12.77 -7.02
CA ALA A 41 -3.89 -13.92 -7.84
C ALA A 41 -3.85 -15.25 -7.05
N GLU A 42 -3.04 -15.31 -5.99
CA GLU A 42 -2.80 -16.52 -5.21
C GLU A 42 -3.56 -16.60 -3.88
N ALA A 43 -4.09 -15.49 -3.37
CA ALA A 43 -4.85 -15.45 -2.13
C ALA A 43 -6.10 -14.58 -2.27
N VAL A 44 -7.27 -15.22 -2.22
CA VAL A 44 -8.55 -14.55 -1.94
C VAL A 44 -8.63 -14.27 -0.43
N LEU A 45 -7.65 -13.56 0.10
CA LEU A 45 -7.69 -13.03 1.45
C LEU A 45 -7.75 -11.53 1.30
N MET A 46 -8.98 -10.99 1.38
CA MET A 46 -9.16 -9.55 1.50
C MET A 46 -8.76 -9.15 2.90
N PHE A 47 -7.62 -8.49 3.03
CA PHE A 47 -7.23 -7.84 4.27
C PHE A 47 -7.67 -6.38 4.16
N GLY A 48 -8.72 -6.02 4.91
CA GLY A 48 -9.07 -4.64 5.19
C GLY A 48 -8.30 -4.18 6.42
N ARG A 49 -7.67 -3.01 6.35
CA ARG A 49 -7.24 -2.30 7.54
C ARG A 49 -7.83 -0.91 7.52
N ASP A 50 -8.34 -0.54 8.68
CA ASP A 50 -8.80 0.80 8.97
C ASP A 50 -7.74 1.47 9.82
N TRP A 51 -7.28 2.64 9.41
CA TRP A 51 -6.58 3.56 10.30
C TRP A 51 -7.33 4.89 10.40
N SER A 52 -7.33 5.44 11.61
CA SER A 52 -7.96 6.70 11.96
C SER A 52 -6.91 7.70 12.42
N GLY A 53 -6.95 8.90 11.86
CA GLY A 53 -6.07 10.01 12.18
C GLY A 53 -5.71 10.75 10.91
N ALA A 54 -5.66 12.08 10.95
CA ALA A 54 -5.10 12.82 9.83
C ALA A 54 -3.59 12.58 9.80
N PRO A 55 -3.02 11.93 8.78
CA PRO A 55 -1.61 12.12 8.55
C PRO A 55 -1.39 13.64 8.39
N ALA A 56 -0.29 14.17 8.94
CA ALA A 56 -0.05 15.61 9.00
C ALA A 56 -0.13 16.34 7.63
N ASP A 57 -0.17 15.56 6.55
CA ASP A 57 -0.24 15.96 5.16
C ASP A 57 -1.56 15.58 4.45
N ALA A 58 -2.63 15.23 5.17
CA ALA A 58 -3.96 14.95 4.57
C ALA A 58 -4.49 16.10 3.68
N GLY A 59 -4.11 17.34 3.99
CA GLY A 59 -4.40 18.50 3.14
C GLY A 59 -3.65 18.49 1.80
N GLN A 60 -2.44 17.92 1.74
CA GLN A 60 -1.71 17.75 0.47
C GLN A 60 -2.42 16.78 -0.45
N ALA A 61 -2.98 15.69 0.10
CA ALA A 61 -3.82 14.77 -0.66
C ALA A 61 -5.04 15.47 -1.27
N GLN A 62 -5.79 16.26 -0.48
CA GLN A 62 -6.93 17.01 -1.01
C GLN A 62 -6.53 18.02 -2.09
N ILE A 63 -5.39 18.70 -1.94
CA ILE A 63 -4.86 19.61 -2.97
C ILE A 63 -4.50 18.85 -4.24
N ALA A 64 -3.84 17.70 -4.13
CA ALA A 64 -3.48 16.87 -5.28
C ALA A 64 -4.73 16.37 -6.02
N LEU A 65 -5.75 15.93 -5.29
CA LEU A 65 -7.04 15.54 -5.88
C LEU A 65 -7.74 16.71 -6.57
N GLY A 66 -7.77 17.89 -5.94
CA GLY A 66 -8.37 19.08 -6.55
C GLY A 66 -7.70 19.48 -7.87
N ARG A 67 -6.38 19.25 -8.00
CA ARG A 67 -5.66 19.46 -9.26
C ARG A 67 -6.00 18.39 -10.30
N ALA A 68 -6.07 17.13 -9.90
CA ALA A 68 -6.42 16.02 -10.80
C ALA A 68 -7.81 16.21 -11.43
N VAL A 69 -8.79 16.70 -10.67
CA VAL A 69 -10.16 16.98 -11.18
C VAL A 69 -10.21 18.07 -12.24
N ALA A 70 -9.28 19.02 -12.19
CA ALA A 70 -9.25 20.13 -13.12
C ALA A 70 -8.66 19.74 -14.50
N GLU A 71 -8.07 18.56 -14.61
CA GLU A 71 -7.48 18.07 -15.85
C GLU A 71 -8.50 17.27 -16.68
N PRO A 72 -8.41 17.32 -18.02
CA PRO A 72 -9.27 16.52 -18.89
C PRO A 72 -9.08 15.04 -18.59
N GLU A 73 -10.16 14.26 -18.73
CA GLU A 73 -10.12 12.80 -18.55
C GLU A 73 -9.01 12.19 -19.43
N ALA A 74 -8.00 11.62 -18.78
CA ALA A 74 -7.22 10.56 -19.40
C ALA A 74 -8.17 9.38 -19.63
N LEU A 75 -8.04 8.71 -20.77
CA LEU A 75 -8.83 7.53 -21.11
C LEU A 75 -7.90 6.32 -21.16
N GLY A 76 -8.17 5.31 -20.35
CA GLY A 76 -7.49 4.02 -20.41
C GLY A 76 -7.94 3.09 -19.29
N GLU A 77 -7.73 1.79 -19.46
CA GLU A 77 -8.06 0.79 -18.43
C GLU A 77 -6.86 0.61 -17.49
N GLY A 78 -7.11 0.58 -16.17
CA GLY A 78 -6.09 0.15 -15.21
C GLY A 78 -6.26 0.75 -13.82
N VAL A 79 -6.36 2.07 -13.71
CA VAL A 79 -6.56 2.78 -12.45
C VAL A 79 -7.80 3.65 -12.56
N ARG A 80 -8.67 3.56 -11.56
CA ARG A 80 -9.87 4.37 -11.43
C ARG A 80 -9.83 5.18 -10.15
N LEU A 81 -10.11 6.48 -10.25
CA LEU A 81 -10.31 7.39 -9.14
C LEU A 81 -11.74 7.91 -9.17
N GLU A 82 -12.50 7.61 -8.12
CA GLU A 82 -13.83 8.17 -7.90
C GLU A 82 -13.76 9.17 -6.74
N LEU A 83 -14.34 10.35 -6.93
CA LEU A 83 -14.31 11.43 -5.95
C LEU A 83 -15.71 11.73 -5.45
N GLN A 84 -15.83 12.02 -4.16
CA GLN A 84 -17.10 12.31 -3.51
C GLN A 84 -17.08 13.69 -2.84
N LEU A 85 -18.11 14.48 -3.12
CA LEU A 85 -18.36 15.79 -2.53
C LEU A 85 -19.75 15.76 -1.87
N GLY A 86 -19.83 16.03 -0.56
CA GLY A 86 -21.13 15.99 0.14
C GLY A 86 -21.80 14.61 0.12
N GLY A 87 -21.03 13.53 0.02
CA GLY A 87 -21.56 12.15 -0.09
C GLY A 87 -22.10 11.78 -1.47
N SER A 88 -22.00 12.67 -2.46
CA SER A 88 -22.38 12.40 -3.85
C SER A 88 -21.15 12.24 -4.73
N PRO A 89 -21.17 11.34 -5.74
CA PRO A 89 -20.13 11.28 -6.76
C PRO A 89 -19.96 12.64 -7.44
N HIS A 90 -18.72 13.13 -7.52
CA HIS A 90 -18.38 14.42 -8.13
C HIS A 90 -17.64 14.26 -9.46
N GLY A 91 -16.82 13.22 -9.56
CA GLY A 91 -16.06 12.91 -10.77
C GLY A 91 -15.47 11.51 -10.71
N GLN A 92 -15.25 10.93 -11.88
CA GLN A 92 -14.57 9.66 -12.07
C GLN A 92 -13.49 9.86 -13.13
N HIS A 93 -12.28 9.40 -12.84
CA HIS A 93 -11.18 9.38 -13.80
C HIS A 93 -10.71 7.94 -13.94
N GLU A 94 -10.46 7.49 -15.17
CA GLU A 94 -9.93 6.15 -15.43
C GLU A 94 -8.78 6.22 -16.43
N TRP A 95 -7.60 5.76 -16.02
CA TRP A 95 -6.40 5.86 -16.85
C TRP A 95 -5.58 4.58 -16.81
N ALA A 96 -4.85 4.35 -17.90
CA ALA A 96 -3.77 3.37 -17.90
C ALA A 96 -2.55 3.97 -17.17
N PRO A 97 -1.81 3.21 -16.34
CA PRO A 97 -0.72 3.73 -15.51
C PRO A 97 0.34 4.54 -16.26
N ASP A 98 0.62 4.20 -17.51
CA ASP A 98 1.59 4.85 -18.40
C ASP A 98 1.06 6.10 -19.10
N THR A 99 -0.26 6.31 -19.06
CA THR A 99 -0.95 7.47 -19.65
C THR A 99 -1.36 8.53 -18.62
N ALA A 100 -1.05 8.31 -17.34
CA ALA A 100 -1.39 9.22 -16.27
C ALA A 100 -0.81 10.61 -16.52
N THR A 101 -1.65 11.65 -16.44
CA THR A 101 -1.14 13.02 -16.39
C THR A 101 -0.32 13.24 -15.12
N PRO A 102 0.56 14.25 -15.06
CA PRO A 102 1.32 14.55 -13.85
C PRO A 102 0.44 14.78 -12.61
N ALA A 103 -0.75 15.38 -12.75
CA ALA A 103 -1.67 15.59 -11.63
C ALA A 103 -2.33 14.28 -11.15
N LEU A 104 -2.78 13.42 -12.07
CA LEU A 104 -3.33 12.11 -11.71
C LEU A 104 -2.28 11.22 -11.05
N ALA A 105 -1.06 11.19 -11.59
CA ALA A 105 0.06 10.45 -11.02
C ALA A 105 0.41 10.97 -9.61
N ALA A 106 0.42 12.28 -9.40
CA ALA A 106 0.65 12.87 -8.09
C ALA A 106 -0.47 12.56 -7.09
N ALA A 107 -1.74 12.65 -7.50
CA ALA A 107 -2.88 12.30 -6.68
C ALA A 107 -2.84 10.81 -6.29
N GLN A 108 -2.59 9.92 -7.25
CA GLN A 108 -2.43 8.49 -7.01
C GLN A 108 -1.32 8.22 -6.00
N ALA A 109 -0.11 8.75 -6.23
CA ALA A 109 1.03 8.54 -5.33
C ALA A 109 0.72 9.00 -3.90
N GLU A 110 -0.02 10.10 -3.78
CA GLU A 110 -0.38 10.66 -2.48
C GLU A 110 -1.43 9.82 -1.76
N LEU A 111 -2.48 9.37 -2.47
CA LEU A 111 -3.48 8.43 -1.94
C LEU A 111 -2.81 7.12 -1.50
N GLU A 112 -1.92 6.56 -2.31
CA GLU A 112 -1.18 5.35 -1.98
C GLU A 112 -0.26 5.53 -0.76
N ARG A 113 0.32 6.73 -0.60
CA ARG A 113 1.18 7.07 0.53
C ARG A 113 0.38 7.18 1.83
N ILE A 114 -0.70 7.97 1.85
CA ILE A 114 -1.59 8.05 3.02
C ILE A 114 -2.25 6.72 3.31
N ALA A 115 -2.44 5.91 2.27
CA ALA A 115 -3.01 4.59 2.43
C ALA A 115 -2.00 3.51 2.84
N HIS A 116 -0.74 3.88 3.03
CA HIS A 116 0.35 2.96 3.34
C HIS A 116 0.37 1.73 2.42
N ARG A 117 0.08 1.91 1.12
CA ARG A 117 -0.14 0.81 0.16
C ARG A 117 0.96 -0.24 0.19
N HIS A 118 2.22 0.19 0.23
CA HIS A 118 3.38 -0.71 0.27
C HIS A 118 3.37 -1.61 1.50
N TYR A 119 2.95 -1.10 2.67
CA TYR A 119 2.81 -1.88 3.88
C TYR A 119 1.73 -2.96 3.72
N LEU A 120 0.56 -2.59 3.21
CA LEU A 120 -0.54 -3.53 3.02
C LEU A 120 -0.25 -4.61 1.99
N GLU A 121 0.38 -4.24 0.88
CA GLU A 121 0.75 -5.21 -0.14
C GLU A 121 1.79 -6.19 0.42
N ALA A 122 2.79 -5.72 1.16
CA ALA A 122 3.78 -6.57 1.80
C ALA A 122 3.19 -7.46 2.91
N ASP A 123 2.25 -6.95 3.71
CA ASP A 123 1.51 -7.74 4.72
C ASP A 123 0.66 -8.84 4.06
N THR A 124 0.06 -8.54 2.90
CA THR A 124 -0.66 -9.54 2.10
C THR A 124 0.27 -10.66 1.65
N TRP A 125 1.48 -10.33 1.18
CA TRP A 125 2.49 -11.33 0.81
C TRP A 125 3.01 -12.13 2.01
N LEU A 126 3.17 -11.51 3.19
CA LEU A 126 3.50 -12.22 4.43
C LEU A 126 2.44 -13.28 4.75
N ASN A 127 1.16 -12.90 4.72
CA ASN A 127 0.06 -13.81 5.00
C ASN A 127 -0.07 -14.93 3.95
N ALA A 128 0.17 -14.61 2.67
CA ALA A 128 0.23 -15.62 1.61
C ALA A 128 1.35 -16.64 1.87
N GLY A 129 2.56 -16.18 2.22
CA GLY A 129 3.69 -17.05 2.53
C GLY A 129 3.43 -17.97 3.72
N ARG A 130 2.83 -17.43 4.80
CA ARG A 130 2.37 -18.22 5.96
C ARG A 130 1.36 -19.30 5.58
N ALA A 131 0.37 -18.94 4.77
CA ALA A 131 -0.65 -19.89 4.30
C ALA A 131 -0.05 -20.99 3.41
N ARG A 132 1.01 -20.70 2.66
CA ARG A 132 1.76 -21.70 1.85
C ARG A 132 2.59 -22.63 2.74
N LEU A 133 3.30 -22.11 3.73
CA LEU A 133 4.02 -22.92 4.72
C LEU A 133 3.09 -23.89 5.45
N ALA A 134 1.91 -23.43 5.87
CA ALA A 134 0.90 -24.26 6.52
C ALA A 134 0.42 -25.43 5.64
N LYS A 135 0.55 -25.32 4.31
CA LYS A 135 0.24 -26.38 3.34
C LYS A 135 1.45 -27.21 2.92
N GLY A 136 2.63 -26.94 3.47
CA GLY A 136 3.89 -27.57 3.09
C GLY A 136 4.48 -27.09 1.75
N ASP A 137 3.93 -26.03 1.15
CA ASP A 137 4.40 -25.47 -0.13
C ASP A 137 5.52 -24.45 0.11
N THR A 138 6.67 -24.93 0.58
CA THR A 138 7.82 -24.11 0.98
C THR A 138 8.32 -23.22 -0.16
N LYS A 139 8.39 -23.76 -1.39
CA LYS A 139 8.87 -23.01 -2.56
C LYS A 139 8.03 -21.78 -2.84
N ARG A 140 6.70 -21.91 -2.87
CA ARG A 140 5.82 -20.75 -3.06
C ARG A 140 5.83 -19.80 -1.87
N ALA A 141 6.05 -20.31 -0.65
CA ALA A 141 6.23 -19.45 0.52
C ALA A 141 7.47 -18.55 0.39
N VAL A 142 8.61 -19.11 -0.04
CA VAL A 142 9.84 -18.35 -0.31
C VAL A 142 9.58 -17.23 -1.32
N THR A 143 8.93 -17.54 -2.45
CA THR A 143 8.58 -16.54 -3.47
C THR A 143 7.69 -15.43 -2.89
N ALA A 144 6.68 -15.78 -2.10
CA ALA A 144 5.79 -14.81 -1.47
C ALA A 144 6.55 -13.87 -0.52
N PHE A 145 7.38 -14.41 0.37
CA PHE A 145 8.16 -13.60 1.30
C PHE A 145 9.17 -12.69 0.58
N GLN A 146 9.89 -13.20 -0.44
CA GLN A 146 10.80 -12.40 -1.26
C GLN A 146 10.07 -11.23 -1.93
N ARG A 147 8.86 -11.44 -2.44
CA ARG A 147 8.04 -10.38 -3.04
C ARG A 147 7.67 -9.29 -2.03
N GLY A 148 7.20 -9.69 -0.84
CA GLY A 148 6.90 -8.74 0.25
C GLY A 148 8.14 -7.95 0.71
N ILE A 149 9.29 -8.61 0.82
CA ILE A 149 10.57 -7.98 1.18
C ILE A 149 10.98 -6.94 0.13
N ALA A 150 10.82 -7.26 -1.16
CA ALA A 150 11.12 -6.35 -2.26
C ALA A 150 10.21 -5.10 -2.24
N ILE A 151 8.91 -5.28 -1.98
CA ILE A 151 7.94 -4.17 -1.87
C ILE A 151 8.31 -3.24 -0.70
N MET A 152 8.62 -3.80 0.47
CA MET A 152 9.07 -2.99 1.61
C MET A 152 10.39 -2.28 1.31
N GLY A 153 11.33 -2.97 0.65
CA GLY A 153 12.63 -2.42 0.32
C GLY A 153 13.34 -1.85 1.55
N ARG A 154 13.64 -0.54 1.53
CA ARG A 154 14.23 0.21 2.65
C ARG A 154 13.24 1.16 3.36
N ARG A 155 11.94 1.10 3.05
CA ARG A 155 10.93 2.05 3.55
C ARG A 155 10.69 1.96 5.06
N HIS A 156 11.06 0.84 5.69
CA HIS A 156 10.98 0.66 7.13
C HIS A 156 12.16 1.27 7.89
N ARG A 157 13.26 1.65 7.21
CA ARG A 157 14.46 2.14 7.89
C ARG A 157 14.23 3.50 8.53
N HIS A 158 14.74 3.67 9.73
CA HIS A 158 14.73 4.94 10.44
C HIS A 158 16.03 5.09 11.25
N PRO A 159 16.66 6.28 11.30
CA PRO A 159 17.93 6.47 12.00
C PRO A 159 17.92 6.08 13.48
N SER A 160 16.75 6.12 14.13
CA SER A 160 16.60 5.78 15.54
C SER A 160 16.31 4.30 15.83
N VAL A 161 16.22 3.45 14.79
CA VAL A 161 15.89 2.02 14.95
C VAL A 161 17.07 1.18 14.48
N ILE A 162 17.60 0.37 15.39
CA ILE A 162 18.56 -0.68 15.07
C ILE A 162 17.77 -1.86 14.49
N ASP A 163 18.09 -2.22 13.24
CA ASP A 163 17.43 -3.27 12.47
C ASP A 163 18.46 -4.30 12.00
N ASP A 164 18.25 -5.57 12.32
CA ASP A 164 19.09 -6.70 11.94
C ASP A 164 18.54 -7.47 10.73
N SER A 165 17.45 -7.00 10.11
CA SER A 165 16.81 -7.67 8.97
C SER A 165 17.74 -7.82 7.75
N GLY A 166 18.81 -7.02 7.65
CA GLY A 166 19.85 -7.19 6.64
C GLY A 166 20.71 -8.45 6.84
N ALA A 167 21.15 -8.70 8.08
CA ALA A 167 21.93 -9.89 8.40
C ALA A 167 21.10 -11.17 8.26
N LYS A 168 19.84 -11.14 8.73
CA LYS A 168 18.90 -12.26 8.57
C LYS A 168 18.58 -12.57 7.11
N LEU A 169 18.51 -11.54 6.26
CA LEU A 169 18.27 -11.74 4.83
C LEU A 169 19.46 -12.47 4.17
N ALA A 170 20.69 -12.07 4.48
CA ALA A 170 21.89 -12.77 3.98
C ALA A 170 21.97 -14.22 4.48
N GLU A 171 21.60 -14.47 5.74
CA GLU A 171 21.52 -15.85 6.27
C GLU A 171 20.42 -16.66 5.56
N ALA A 172 19.28 -16.04 5.23
CA ALA A 172 18.20 -16.68 4.49
C ALA A 172 18.65 -17.08 3.09
N GLU A 173 19.35 -16.19 2.38
CA GLU A 173 19.89 -16.43 1.04
C GLU A 173 20.88 -17.60 1.06
N PHE A 174 21.82 -17.61 2.02
CA PHE A 174 22.76 -18.71 2.20
C PHE A 174 22.06 -20.07 2.47
N ALA A 175 21.03 -20.07 3.32
CA ALA A 175 20.26 -21.26 3.61
C ALA A 175 19.54 -21.80 2.35
N LEU A 176 18.97 -20.92 1.53
CA LEU A 176 18.32 -21.30 0.27
C LEU A 176 19.34 -21.88 -0.74
N GLU A 177 20.51 -21.27 -0.86
CA GLU A 177 21.61 -21.76 -1.73
C GLU A 177 22.14 -23.12 -1.29
N SER A 178 22.12 -23.39 0.01
CA SER A 178 22.53 -24.67 0.61
C SER A 178 21.45 -25.76 0.55
N GLY A 179 20.28 -25.46 -0.03
CA GLY A 179 19.15 -26.40 -0.11
C GLY A 179 18.32 -26.53 1.18
N GLU A 180 18.59 -25.71 2.20
CA GLU A 180 17.83 -25.65 3.46
C GLU A 180 16.54 -24.81 3.28
N GLU A 181 15.67 -25.19 2.34
CA GLU A 181 14.52 -24.39 1.90
C GLU A 181 13.60 -23.94 3.06
N GLN A 182 13.33 -24.86 4.00
CA GLN A 182 12.46 -24.58 5.16
C GLN A 182 13.06 -23.54 6.10
N ARG A 183 14.38 -23.61 6.35
CA ARG A 183 15.09 -22.63 7.16
C ARG A 183 15.14 -21.28 6.45
N GLY A 184 15.45 -21.27 5.15
CA GLY A 184 15.44 -20.07 4.33
C GLY A 184 14.08 -19.37 4.35
N ALA A 185 12.99 -20.13 4.19
CA ALA A 185 11.63 -19.61 4.28
C ALA A 185 11.32 -18.98 5.66
N ALA A 186 11.68 -19.66 6.75
CA ALA A 186 11.48 -19.16 8.11
C ALA A 186 12.26 -17.87 8.39
N LEU A 187 13.49 -17.74 7.85
CA LEU A 187 14.27 -16.52 7.96
C LEU A 187 13.67 -15.38 7.15
N LEU A 188 13.22 -15.63 5.91
CA LEU A 188 12.53 -14.63 5.09
C LEU A 188 11.23 -14.13 5.72
N GLU A 189 10.43 -15.02 6.31
CA GLU A 189 9.23 -14.65 7.06
C GLU A 189 9.56 -13.65 8.17
N ARG A 190 10.56 -13.97 9.00
CA ARG A 190 11.02 -13.11 10.11
C ARG A 190 11.55 -11.77 9.62
N VAL A 191 12.28 -11.74 8.49
CA VAL A 191 12.74 -10.50 7.86
C VAL A 191 11.56 -9.62 7.49
N LEU A 192 10.57 -10.17 6.77
CA LEU A 192 9.40 -9.41 6.32
C LEU A 192 8.57 -8.90 7.51
N GLU A 193 8.28 -9.77 8.48
CA GLU A 193 7.55 -9.42 9.70
C GLU A 193 8.25 -8.31 10.49
N THR A 194 9.58 -8.39 10.67
CA THR A 194 10.36 -7.36 11.36
C THR A 194 10.22 -6.00 10.66
N ARG A 195 10.35 -5.97 9.34
CA ARG A 195 10.24 -4.73 8.55
C ARG A 195 8.84 -4.12 8.62
N LEU A 196 7.80 -4.95 8.54
CA LEU A 196 6.41 -4.51 8.71
C LEU A 196 6.17 -3.95 10.11
N ASN A 197 6.66 -4.63 11.16
CA ASN A 197 6.49 -4.17 12.54
C ASN A 197 7.18 -2.83 12.81
N ILE A 198 8.41 -2.65 12.30
CA ILE A 198 9.11 -1.35 12.39
C ILE A 198 8.33 -0.27 11.66
N TYR A 199 7.87 -0.55 10.44
CA TYR A 199 7.07 0.41 9.67
C TYR A 199 5.78 0.80 10.42
N ALA A 200 5.03 -0.18 10.91
CA ALA A 200 3.79 0.04 11.64
C ALA A 200 4.01 0.93 12.88
N LYS A 201 5.04 0.62 13.68
CA LYS A 201 5.39 1.40 14.87
C LYS A 201 5.74 2.85 14.55
N LEU A 202 6.44 3.10 13.44
CA LEU A 202 6.93 4.43 13.09
C LEU A 202 5.94 5.26 12.28
N LYS A 203 5.07 4.61 11.49
CA LYS A 203 4.25 5.28 10.46
C LYS A 203 2.75 5.14 10.70
N LEU A 204 2.30 4.08 11.39
CA LEU A 204 0.88 3.84 11.67
C LEU A 204 0.49 4.19 13.11
N GLN A 205 1.44 4.15 14.04
CA GLN A 205 1.23 4.46 15.46
C GLN A 205 1.77 5.84 15.86
N ALA A 206 2.26 6.63 14.90
CA ALA A 206 2.67 7.99 15.18
C ALA A 206 1.42 8.83 15.52
N PRO A 207 1.41 9.54 16.67
CA PRO A 207 0.29 10.37 17.10
C PRO A 207 0.03 11.55 16.16
#